data_AF-A0AAN7SZ41-F1
#
_entry.id   AF-A0AAN7SZ41-F1
#
_cell.length_a   1.000
_cell.length_b   1.000
_cell.length_c   1.000
_cell.angle_alpha   90.00
_cell.angle_beta   90.00
_cell.angle_gamma   90.00
#
_symmetry.space_group_name_H-M   'P 1'
#
loop_
_entity.id
_entity.type
_entity.pdbx_description
1 polymer ?
#
loop_
_entity_poly.entity_id
_entity_poly.type
_entity_poly.pdbx_seq_one_letter_code
_entity_poly.pdbx_strand_id
1 'polypeptide(L)'
;MDVELYVYDLSRGMARQYSMAIAGVQIDAIYHTAIVFGGVEYFFGQGVHRKVPGSTHHGRPMKVVRLGKTELPPEVIEEYLESLEAIYTPESYDLFLHNCNNFSQDLSVFLVGKSIPDEIRNLPETFLRTPIGQMLRSQLDQSMRQMTQAPDAVAGRSVVRPTAPVSNSVAPRPTTNGAQSHVKHGPGVFQNGLQQQSQSGRVHYPKSTSDLDKLLRQAENSCAAIFFTSATCPPCKMVYPAYDELAAEAGDKAVLIKVDVSQVYDIAMRYQVRATPTFMTFLKGKKDQEWSGADAARLRGNIRLLVQMAHPQHAHSRLRLPSLQQKIKTPIMYTKVPPMEKLLGKIGKPAEEQPVQELVGYIRSREKNGMTDTAISNLHNFSDWFTNKFSQLPAEIHFAIIDLVRIAATDTRAVTLQLFCNMFGSGVWQEALLSKSNEVRGMIERLASGCLLAQHNNARSLAAALIYNLAAHDHNERVDGRMDKLDVSSMGDLEAALVQAVIDEEESVETLHALLLALGLILYGGPTDSSTWELCMATELRESLKAKRKMAAFSKEPLLEELEELLAKGGSS
;
A
#
# COMPACT_ATOMS: atom_id res chain seq x y z
N MET A 1 -15.18 -10.09 24.32
CA MET A 1 -16.24 -9.14 24.78
C MET A 1 -17.43 -9.23 23.83
N ASP A 2 -18.67 -9.17 24.31
CA ASP A 2 -19.85 -9.06 23.43
C ASP A 2 -19.87 -7.67 22.77
N VAL A 3 -20.24 -7.64 21.49
CA VAL A 3 -20.33 -6.44 20.65
C VAL A 3 -21.75 -6.32 20.11
N GLU A 4 -22.36 -5.16 20.35
CA GLU A 4 -23.73 -4.83 19.98
C GLU A 4 -23.77 -3.54 19.14
N LEU A 5 -24.78 -3.43 18.28
CA LEU A 5 -25.11 -2.22 17.53
C LEU A 5 -26.39 -1.64 18.10
N TYR A 6 -26.31 -0.44 18.65
CA TYR A 6 -27.47 0.34 19.07
C TYR A 6 -27.95 1.15 17.87
N VAL A 7 -29.25 1.03 17.58
CA VAL A 7 -29.89 1.73 16.46
C VAL A 7 -30.93 2.68 17.02
N TYR A 8 -30.93 3.91 16.52
CA TYR A 8 -31.81 5.00 16.91
C TYR A 8 -32.52 5.58 15.69
N ASP A 9 -33.76 6.06 15.88
CA ASP A 9 -34.47 6.83 14.85
C ASP A 9 -34.48 8.32 15.22
N LEU A 10 -33.70 9.10 14.47
CA LEU A 10 -33.62 10.55 14.65
C LEU A 10 -34.94 11.25 14.30
N SER A 11 -35.78 10.65 13.45
CA SER A 11 -37.06 11.20 13.05
C SER A 11 -38.18 10.96 14.06
N ARG A 12 -37.97 10.10 15.06
CA ARG A 12 -38.96 9.71 16.07
C ARG A 12 -40.30 9.26 15.47
N GLY A 13 -40.24 8.44 14.42
CA GLY A 13 -41.38 7.88 13.70
C GLY A 13 -41.89 8.73 12.53
N MET A 14 -41.43 9.97 12.37
CA MET A 14 -41.86 10.84 11.28
C MET A 14 -41.44 10.30 9.90
N ALA A 15 -40.24 9.73 9.78
CA ALA A 15 -39.77 9.16 8.51
C ALA A 15 -40.73 8.06 8.03
N ARG A 16 -41.10 7.14 8.93
CA ARG A 16 -42.05 6.06 8.62
C ARG A 16 -43.40 6.58 8.13
N GLN A 17 -43.89 7.66 8.72
CA GLN A 17 -45.20 8.20 8.42
C GLN A 17 -45.26 9.01 7.12
N TYR A 18 -44.19 9.74 6.78
CA TYR A 18 -44.23 10.74 5.71
C TYR A 18 -43.32 10.46 4.51
N SER A 19 -42.33 9.58 4.64
CA SER A 19 -41.32 9.33 3.59
C SER A 19 -41.93 8.96 2.24
N MET A 20 -42.93 8.09 2.21
CA MET A 20 -43.57 7.69 0.95
C MET A 20 -44.24 8.89 0.24
N ALA A 21 -44.91 9.76 0.99
CA ALA A 21 -45.59 10.93 0.44
C ALA A 21 -44.60 12.03 -0.03
N ILE A 22 -43.45 12.15 0.64
CA ILE A 22 -42.46 13.22 0.39
C ILE A 22 -41.41 12.79 -0.64
N ALA A 23 -40.84 11.61 -0.46
CA ALA A 23 -39.70 11.10 -1.24
C ALA A 23 -40.09 10.05 -2.28
N GLY A 24 -41.35 9.60 -2.30
CA GLY A 24 -41.81 8.54 -3.22
C GLY A 24 -41.23 7.17 -2.90
N VAL A 25 -40.54 7.03 -1.77
CA VAL A 25 -39.97 5.77 -1.26
C VAL A 25 -40.26 5.66 0.22
N GLN A 26 -40.61 4.46 0.68
CA GLN A 26 -40.83 4.20 2.09
C GLN A 26 -39.49 4.10 2.83
N ILE A 27 -39.30 4.95 3.84
CA ILE A 27 -38.15 4.98 4.75
C ILE A 27 -38.68 4.83 6.17
N ASP A 28 -38.27 3.78 6.87
CA ASP A 28 -38.80 3.45 8.19
C ASP A 28 -38.24 4.31 9.33
N ALA A 29 -37.02 4.83 9.18
CA ALA A 29 -36.37 5.69 10.18
C ALA A 29 -35.22 6.48 9.56
N ILE A 30 -34.81 7.56 10.23
CA ILE A 30 -33.52 8.21 9.96
C ILE A 30 -32.52 7.62 10.96
N TYR A 31 -31.75 6.63 10.49
CA TYR A 31 -30.92 5.82 11.38
C TYR A 31 -29.68 6.56 11.87
N HIS A 32 -29.52 6.59 13.19
CA HIS A 32 -28.25 6.82 13.86
C HIS A 32 -27.81 5.53 14.55
N THR A 33 -26.51 5.24 14.52
CA THR A 33 -25.98 4.02 15.13
C THR A 33 -24.76 4.26 16.01
N ALA A 34 -24.61 3.38 16.99
CA ALA A 34 -23.48 3.32 17.90
C ALA A 34 -23.06 1.87 18.15
N ILE A 35 -21.77 1.63 18.30
CA ILE A 35 -21.22 0.32 18.68
C ILE A 35 -21.04 0.26 20.20
N VAL A 36 -21.51 -0.81 20.82
CA VAL A 36 -21.45 -1.02 22.27
C VAL A 36 -20.65 -2.27 22.58
N PHE A 37 -19.57 -2.11 23.36
CA PHE A 37 -18.82 -3.22 23.95
C PHE A 37 -18.13 -2.73 25.22
N GLY A 38 -17.80 -3.66 26.13
CA GLY A 38 -17.09 -3.31 27.38
C GLY A 38 -17.84 -2.30 28.27
N GLY A 39 -19.15 -2.16 28.11
CA GLY A 39 -19.96 -1.17 28.84
C GLY A 39 -19.79 0.27 28.34
N VAL A 40 -19.26 0.47 27.15
CA VAL A 40 -19.06 1.78 26.52
C VAL A 40 -19.77 1.82 25.16
N GLU A 41 -20.45 2.91 24.88
CA GLU A 41 -21.09 3.23 23.61
C GLU A 41 -20.22 4.19 22.81
N TYR A 42 -19.89 3.78 21.58
CA TYR A 42 -19.02 4.48 20.65
C TYR A 42 -19.83 4.94 19.43
N PHE A 43 -19.79 6.23 19.12
CA PHE A 43 -20.43 6.77 17.93
C PHE A 43 -19.68 7.99 17.39
N PHE A 44 -19.92 8.31 16.13
CA PHE A 44 -19.31 9.45 15.45
C PHE A 44 -20.29 10.59 15.22
N GLY A 45 -19.83 11.82 15.51
CA GLY A 45 -20.54 13.08 15.28
C GLY A 45 -19.55 14.22 15.13
N GLN A 46 -19.31 14.97 16.20
CA GLN A 46 -18.24 15.98 16.29
C GLN A 46 -16.93 15.31 16.73
N GLY A 47 -16.49 14.32 15.96
CA GLY A 47 -15.46 13.37 16.37
C GLY A 47 -16.03 12.10 16.99
N VAL A 48 -15.15 11.20 17.41
CA VAL A 48 -15.52 9.93 18.03
C VAL A 48 -15.85 10.16 19.51
N HIS A 49 -17.02 9.70 19.93
CA HIS A 49 -17.49 9.84 21.31
C HIS A 49 -17.52 8.50 22.03
N ARG A 50 -17.21 8.53 23.33
CA ARG A 50 -17.30 7.39 24.27
C ARG A 50 -18.27 7.75 25.38
N LYS A 51 -19.42 7.08 25.44
CA LYS A 51 -20.50 7.37 26.41
C LYS A 51 -20.93 6.12 27.15
N VAL A 52 -21.60 6.32 28.29
CA VAL A 52 -22.32 5.24 28.95
C VAL A 52 -23.50 4.83 28.04
N PRO A 53 -23.69 3.53 27.73
CA PRO A 53 -24.74 3.06 26.84
C PRO A 53 -26.13 3.59 27.20
N GLY A 54 -26.81 4.20 26.22
CA GLY A 54 -28.15 4.75 26.36
C GLY A 54 -28.24 6.03 27.21
N SER A 55 -27.11 6.66 27.53
CA SER A 55 -27.08 7.94 28.27
C SER A 55 -27.07 9.18 27.35
N THR A 56 -27.09 8.98 26.04
CA THR A 56 -27.05 10.05 25.04
C THR A 56 -28.42 10.73 24.90
N HIS A 57 -28.45 11.91 24.29
CA HIS A 57 -29.68 12.65 23.99
C HIS A 57 -30.66 11.89 23.05
N HIS A 58 -30.21 10.82 22.38
CA HIS A 58 -31.05 9.94 21.58
C HIS A 58 -31.94 9.02 22.42
N GLY A 59 -31.68 8.89 23.72
CA GLY A 59 -32.49 8.11 24.65
C GLY A 59 -32.24 6.60 24.52
N ARG A 60 -33.31 5.80 24.50
CA ARG A 60 -33.20 4.34 24.35
C ARG A 60 -33.12 3.95 22.88
N PRO A 61 -32.26 2.99 22.51
CA PRO A 61 -32.20 2.50 21.13
C PRO A 61 -33.54 1.87 20.75
N MET A 62 -33.97 2.11 19.51
CA MET A 62 -35.17 1.50 18.94
C MET A 62 -34.96 0.00 18.69
N LYS A 63 -33.71 -0.40 18.43
CA LYS A 63 -33.30 -1.77 18.13
C LYS A 63 -31.86 -1.96 18.62
N VAL A 64 -31.60 -3.08 19.29
CA VAL A 64 -30.25 -3.53 19.66
C VAL A 64 -29.95 -4.78 18.83
N VAL A 65 -28.92 -4.72 18.00
CA VAL A 65 -28.53 -5.83 17.14
C VAL A 65 -27.26 -6.45 17.70
N ARG A 66 -27.31 -7.73 18.08
CA ARG A 66 -26.12 -8.46 18.53
C ARG A 66 -25.24 -8.78 17.33
N LEU A 67 -24.05 -8.19 17.27
CA LEU A 67 -23.13 -8.40 16.16
C LEU A 67 -22.27 -9.65 16.39
N GLY A 68 -21.78 -9.87 17.61
CA GLY A 68 -21.01 -11.06 17.94
C GLY A 68 -20.17 -10.91 19.19
N LYS A 69 -19.08 -11.68 19.25
CA LYS A 69 -18.05 -11.56 20.28
C LYS A 69 -16.72 -11.24 19.61
N THR A 70 -15.99 -10.30 20.18
CA THR A 70 -14.60 -10.02 19.81
C THR A 70 -13.65 -10.69 20.80
N GLU A 71 -12.57 -11.29 20.29
CA GLU A 71 -11.47 -11.86 21.07
C GLU A 71 -10.21 -10.98 21.00
N LEU A 72 -10.30 -9.80 20.39
CA LEU A 72 -9.20 -8.87 20.27
C LEU A 72 -8.75 -8.35 21.65
N PRO A 73 -7.43 -8.23 21.90
CA PRO A 73 -6.91 -7.58 23.09
C PRO A 73 -7.39 -6.12 23.17
N PRO A 74 -7.72 -5.61 24.37
CA PRO A 74 -8.16 -4.22 24.54
C PRO A 74 -7.18 -3.18 23.99
N GLU A 75 -5.88 -3.46 24.03
CA GLU A 75 -4.82 -2.57 23.53
C GLU A 75 -4.91 -2.40 22.01
N VAL A 76 -5.19 -3.50 21.30
CA VAL A 76 -5.36 -3.51 19.84
C VAL A 76 -6.64 -2.77 19.44
N ILE A 77 -7.70 -2.89 20.25
CA ILE A 77 -8.95 -2.15 20.02
C ILE A 77 -8.73 -0.65 20.22
N GLU A 78 -7.99 -0.25 21.25
CA GLU A 78 -7.72 1.18 21.51
C GLU A 78 -6.82 1.78 20.42
N GLU A 79 -5.77 1.07 19.99
CA GLU A 79 -4.91 1.52 18.87
C GLU A 79 -5.72 1.74 17.59
N TYR A 80 -6.66 0.82 17.29
CA TYR A 80 -7.54 0.99 16.14
C TYR A 80 -8.52 2.16 16.31
N LEU A 81 -9.09 2.34 17.51
CA LEU A 81 -9.95 3.49 17.79
C LEU A 81 -9.20 4.83 17.68
N GLU A 82 -7.95 4.91 18.13
CA GLU A 82 -7.07 6.06 17.94
C GLU A 82 -6.83 6.31 16.44
N SER A 83 -6.67 5.25 15.63
CA SER A 83 -6.57 5.38 14.18
C SER A 83 -7.87 5.87 13.52
N LEU A 84 -9.04 5.44 14.01
CA LEU A 84 -10.34 5.91 13.55
C LEU A 84 -10.56 7.38 13.94
N GLU A 85 -10.13 7.80 15.12
CA GLU A 85 -10.23 9.20 15.57
C GLU A 85 -9.48 10.18 14.66
N ALA A 86 -8.38 9.74 14.01
CA ALA A 86 -7.66 10.54 13.04
C ALA A 86 -8.42 10.74 11.71
N ILE A 87 -9.36 9.84 11.39
CA ILE A 87 -10.15 9.85 10.14
C ILE A 87 -11.52 10.49 10.39
N TYR A 88 -12.13 10.14 11.51
CA TYR A 88 -13.45 10.55 11.96
C TYR A 88 -13.33 11.81 12.84
N THR A 89 -12.89 12.92 12.22
CA THR A 89 -12.76 14.23 12.86
C THR A 89 -14.06 15.04 12.76
N PRO A 90 -14.24 16.11 13.56
CA PRO A 90 -15.41 16.99 13.43
C PRO A 90 -15.61 17.55 12.03
N GLU A 91 -14.52 17.82 11.31
CA GLU A 91 -14.52 18.40 9.96
C GLU A 91 -14.78 17.37 8.87
N SER A 92 -14.54 16.08 9.13
CA SER A 92 -14.78 15.01 8.17
C SER A 92 -16.24 14.55 8.12
N TYR A 93 -17.08 15.01 9.03
CA TYR A 93 -18.50 14.62 9.08
C TYR A 93 -19.26 15.06 7.83
N ASP A 94 -19.84 14.08 7.13
CA ASP A 94 -20.71 14.26 5.98
C ASP A 94 -21.96 13.38 6.15
N LEU A 95 -23.15 13.98 6.06
CA LEU A 95 -24.41 13.29 6.31
C LEU A 95 -24.57 12.05 5.42
N PHE A 96 -24.09 12.07 4.18
CA PHE A 96 -24.33 11.01 3.21
C PHE A 96 -23.15 10.04 3.08
N LEU A 97 -21.92 10.53 3.19
CA LEU A 97 -20.72 9.77 2.83
C LEU A 97 -19.84 9.41 4.03
N HIS A 98 -19.93 10.14 5.14
CA HIS A 98 -19.04 9.96 6.28
C HIS A 98 -19.75 10.35 7.58
N ASN A 99 -20.64 9.47 8.05
CA ASN A 99 -21.50 9.69 9.21
C ASN A 99 -21.34 8.57 10.26
N CYS A 100 -22.16 8.62 11.31
CA CYS A 100 -22.18 7.63 12.40
C CYS A 100 -22.32 6.16 11.96
N ASN A 101 -22.99 5.92 10.83
CA ASN A 101 -23.21 4.57 10.30
C ASN A 101 -21.95 4.05 9.59
N ASN A 102 -21.18 4.93 8.92
CA ASN A 102 -19.86 4.58 8.38
C ASN A 102 -18.89 4.21 9.50
N PHE A 103 -18.85 5.02 10.56
CA PHE A 103 -18.04 4.73 11.74
C PHE A 103 -18.41 3.38 12.37
N SER A 104 -19.71 3.16 12.60
CA SER A 104 -20.20 1.91 13.18
C SER A 104 -19.91 0.71 12.28
N GLN A 105 -19.95 0.87 10.96
CA GLN A 105 -19.57 -0.16 9.98
C GLN A 105 -18.09 -0.51 10.07
N ASP A 106 -17.19 0.48 10.07
CA ASP A 106 -15.74 0.23 10.12
C ASP A 106 -15.36 -0.46 11.44
N LEU A 107 -15.90 0.05 12.55
CA LEU A 107 -15.66 -0.51 13.87
C LEU A 107 -16.29 -1.91 14.03
N SER A 108 -17.48 -2.18 13.48
CA SER A 108 -18.08 -3.52 13.55
C SER A 108 -17.31 -4.56 12.73
N VAL A 109 -16.82 -4.17 11.55
CA VAL A 109 -16.02 -5.04 10.69
C VAL A 109 -14.69 -5.38 11.37
N PHE A 110 -14.03 -4.40 11.97
CA PHE A 110 -12.80 -4.65 12.72
C PHE A 110 -13.03 -5.56 13.93
N LEU A 111 -14.04 -5.28 14.76
CA LEU A 111 -14.23 -5.98 16.02
C LEU A 111 -14.69 -7.44 15.83
N VAL A 112 -15.60 -7.69 14.87
CA VAL A 112 -16.27 -8.99 14.73
C VAL A 112 -16.39 -9.51 13.30
N GLY A 113 -15.82 -8.81 12.31
CA GLY A 113 -15.86 -9.22 10.91
C GLY A 113 -17.26 -9.17 10.28
N LYS A 114 -18.18 -8.39 10.84
CA LYS A 114 -19.57 -8.27 10.33
C LYS A 114 -19.93 -6.82 10.04
N SER A 115 -20.65 -6.63 8.95
CA SER A 115 -21.26 -5.35 8.59
C SER A 115 -22.50 -5.05 9.43
N ILE A 116 -22.83 -3.76 9.56
CA ILE A 116 -24.13 -3.32 10.06
C ILE A 116 -25.23 -3.61 9.01
N PRO A 117 -26.52 -3.68 9.40
CA PRO A 117 -27.61 -3.97 8.47
C PRO A 117 -27.64 -3.05 7.25
N ASP A 118 -27.86 -3.64 6.06
CA ASP A 118 -27.84 -2.92 4.77
C ASP A 118 -28.90 -1.81 4.69
N GLU A 119 -30.05 -1.99 5.34
CA GLU A 119 -31.12 -0.98 5.46
C GLU A 119 -30.65 0.32 6.12
N ILE A 120 -29.66 0.25 7.01
CA ILE A 120 -29.04 1.40 7.68
C ILE A 120 -27.93 1.97 6.79
N ARG A 121 -27.05 1.09 6.29
CA ARG A 121 -25.87 1.47 5.50
C ARG A 121 -26.23 2.15 4.19
N ASN A 122 -27.28 1.68 3.52
CA ASN A 122 -27.68 2.16 2.20
C ASN A 122 -28.70 3.31 2.26
N LEU A 123 -29.20 3.70 3.44
CA LEU A 123 -30.21 4.75 3.59
C LEU A 123 -29.85 6.07 2.85
N PRO A 124 -28.62 6.61 2.97
CA PRO A 124 -28.21 7.80 2.23
C PRO A 124 -28.40 7.65 0.71
N GLU A 125 -27.96 6.52 0.15
CA GLU A 125 -28.07 6.25 -1.27
C GLU A 125 -29.53 6.07 -1.71
N THR A 126 -30.32 5.33 -0.92
CA THR A 126 -31.76 5.15 -1.16
C THR A 126 -32.47 6.50 -1.24
N PHE A 127 -32.15 7.43 -0.34
CA PHE A 127 -32.72 8.78 -0.37
C PHE A 127 -32.22 9.60 -1.58
N LEU A 128 -30.93 9.60 -1.88
CA LEU A 128 -30.35 10.35 -2.99
C LEU A 128 -30.76 9.85 -4.38
N ARG A 129 -31.26 8.61 -4.49
CA ARG A 129 -31.88 8.09 -5.71
C ARG A 129 -33.24 8.69 -6.01
N THR A 130 -33.86 9.39 -5.05
CA THR A 130 -35.14 10.08 -5.25
C THR A 130 -34.95 11.47 -5.86
N PRO A 131 -35.91 11.97 -6.68
CA PRO A 131 -35.83 13.32 -7.23
C PRO A 131 -35.70 14.41 -6.15
N ILE A 132 -36.41 14.25 -5.03
CA ILE A 132 -36.34 15.20 -3.91
C ILE A 132 -34.99 15.12 -3.20
N GLY A 133 -34.40 13.93 -3.06
CA GLY A 133 -33.08 13.75 -2.46
C GLY A 133 -31.98 14.40 -3.26
N GLN A 134 -32.03 14.32 -4.60
CA GLN A 134 -31.09 15.03 -5.47
C GLN A 134 -31.22 16.55 -5.33
N MET A 135 -32.45 17.06 -5.19
CA MET A 135 -32.72 18.48 -5.02
C MET A 135 -32.27 18.99 -3.64
N LEU A 136 -32.52 18.23 -2.57
CA LEU A 136 -32.26 18.64 -1.20
C LEU A 136 -30.84 18.36 -0.73
N ARG A 137 -30.03 17.60 -1.49
CA ARG A 137 -28.67 17.21 -1.11
C ARG A 137 -27.86 18.38 -0.55
N SER A 138 -27.74 19.47 -1.31
CA SER A 138 -26.94 20.64 -0.93
C SER A 138 -27.51 21.39 0.28
N GLN A 139 -28.84 21.44 0.43
CA GLN A 139 -29.50 22.09 1.56
C GLN A 139 -29.33 21.28 2.85
N LEU A 140 -29.46 19.96 2.77
CA LEU A 140 -29.27 19.06 3.91
C LEU A 140 -27.81 19.07 4.37
N ASP A 141 -26.86 19.01 3.43
CA ASP A 141 -25.42 19.10 3.74
C ASP A 141 -25.08 20.41 4.47
N GLN A 142 -25.63 21.54 4.02
CA GLN A 142 -25.41 22.84 4.67
C GLN A 142 -26.06 22.93 6.05
N SER A 143 -27.31 22.46 6.20
CA SER A 143 -28.04 22.49 7.47
C SER A 143 -27.38 21.58 8.53
N MET A 144 -26.89 20.41 8.12
CA MET A 144 -26.23 19.48 9.03
C MET A 144 -24.87 20.01 9.49
N ARG A 145 -24.10 20.65 8.61
CA ARG A 145 -22.83 21.30 9.00
C ARG A 145 -23.02 22.39 10.05
N GLN A 146 -24.13 23.13 10.01
CA GLN A 146 -24.44 24.13 11.04
C GLN A 146 -24.88 23.47 12.36
N MET A 147 -25.65 22.38 12.29
CA MET A 147 -26.14 21.66 13.47
C MET A 147 -25.01 20.91 14.19
N THR A 148 -24.07 20.32 13.45
CA THR A 148 -22.93 19.62 14.04
C THR A 148 -21.95 20.60 14.69
N GLN A 149 -21.83 21.85 14.22
CA GLN A 149 -20.98 22.88 14.84
C GLN A 149 -21.57 23.58 16.09
N ALA A 150 -22.82 23.26 16.49
CA ALA A 150 -23.46 23.88 17.66
C ALA A 150 -23.08 23.14 18.97
N PRO A 151 -22.74 23.87 20.07
CA PRO A 151 -22.20 23.30 21.31
C PRO A 151 -23.15 22.38 22.09
N ASP A 152 -24.44 22.32 21.74
CA ASP A 152 -25.48 21.55 22.46
C ASP A 152 -25.74 20.12 21.90
N ALA A 153 -25.02 19.67 20.85
CA ALA A 153 -25.29 18.37 20.23
C ALA A 153 -24.77 17.14 21.02
N VAL A 154 -24.06 17.33 22.16
CA VAL A 154 -23.25 16.26 22.80
C VAL A 154 -23.58 16.05 24.29
N ALA A 155 -24.87 16.04 24.66
CA ALA A 155 -25.29 15.67 26.01
C ALA A 155 -25.18 14.14 26.26
N GLY A 156 -24.52 13.74 27.36
CA GLY A 156 -24.40 12.34 27.82
C GLY A 156 -23.19 12.10 28.74
N ARG A 157 -23.24 11.07 29.60
CA ARG A 157 -22.18 10.80 30.60
C ARG A 157 -20.94 10.20 29.94
N SER A 158 -19.82 10.94 29.98
CA SER A 158 -18.52 10.49 29.43
C SER A 158 -17.85 9.43 30.32
N VAL A 159 -17.10 8.53 29.69
CA VAL A 159 -16.24 7.53 30.36
C VAL A 159 -14.80 8.06 30.40
N VAL A 160 -14.12 7.99 31.55
CA VAL A 160 -12.73 8.47 31.73
C VAL A 160 -11.74 7.35 31.43
N ARG A 161 -10.67 7.65 30.67
CA ARG A 161 -9.58 6.72 30.30
C ARG A 161 -8.83 6.22 31.54
N PRO A 162 -8.52 4.91 31.68
CA PRO A 162 -7.56 4.44 32.69
C PRO A 162 -6.14 4.88 32.27
N THR A 163 -5.48 5.68 33.10
CA THR A 163 -4.07 6.06 32.88
C THR A 163 -3.15 4.94 33.33
N ALA A 164 -2.29 4.44 32.44
CA ALA A 164 -1.21 3.52 32.79
C ALA A 164 -0.13 4.24 33.66
N PRO A 165 0.57 3.53 34.57
CA PRO A 165 1.58 4.13 35.42
C PRO A 165 2.84 4.50 34.62
N VAL A 166 3.29 5.75 34.75
CA VAL A 166 4.52 6.26 34.13
C VAL A 166 5.74 5.69 34.86
N SER A 167 6.56 4.90 34.17
CA SER A 167 7.89 4.51 34.63
C SER A 167 8.89 5.62 34.29
N ASN A 168 9.49 6.21 35.33
CA ASN A 168 10.57 7.19 35.21
C ASN A 168 11.85 6.51 34.69
N SER A 169 12.30 6.88 33.48
CA SER A 169 13.70 6.76 33.09
C SER A 169 14.17 8.06 32.43
N VAL A 170 14.96 8.81 33.19
CA VAL A 170 15.61 10.07 32.79
C VAL A 170 16.69 9.78 31.76
N ALA A 171 16.58 10.37 30.57
CA ALA A 171 17.67 10.46 29.59
C ALA A 171 18.30 11.88 29.65
N PRO A 172 19.64 12.02 29.67
CA PRO A 172 20.27 13.33 29.78
C PRO A 172 20.38 14.05 28.42
N ARG A 173 20.15 15.37 28.45
CA ARG A 173 20.41 16.30 27.33
C ARG A 173 21.91 16.53 27.16
N PRO A 174 22.44 16.69 25.92
CA PRO A 174 23.78 17.19 25.72
C PRO A 174 23.81 18.73 25.74
N THR A 175 24.66 19.26 26.60
CA THR A 175 25.05 20.67 26.68
C THR A 175 26.13 21.01 25.67
N THR A 176 25.96 22.14 24.98
CA THR A 176 26.97 22.81 24.17
C THR A 176 28.06 23.43 25.03
N ASN A 177 29.34 23.22 24.70
CA ASN A 177 30.42 24.21 24.83
C ASN A 177 31.64 23.77 24.03
N GLY A 178 32.16 24.69 23.21
CA GLY A 178 33.29 24.43 22.30
C GLY A 178 34.66 24.67 22.94
N ALA A 179 35.68 24.07 22.34
CA ALA A 179 37.05 24.57 22.30
C ALA A 179 37.77 23.99 21.07
N GLN A 180 38.55 24.84 20.42
CA GLN A 180 39.18 24.67 19.11
C GLN A 180 40.45 23.79 19.19
N SER A 181 40.75 23.07 18.10
CA SER A 181 42.15 22.86 17.67
C SER A 181 42.24 22.66 16.15
N HIS A 182 42.93 23.60 15.52
CA HIS A 182 43.29 23.64 14.10
C HIS A 182 44.25 22.52 13.69
N VAL A 183 44.00 21.86 12.56
CA VAL A 183 45.05 21.44 11.61
C VAL A 183 44.55 21.66 10.17
N LYS A 184 45.36 22.36 9.36
CA LYS A 184 45.15 22.70 7.95
C LYS A 184 45.70 21.62 7.02
N HIS A 185 44.96 21.27 5.96
CA HIS A 185 45.37 21.23 4.53
C HIS A 185 44.34 20.40 3.69
N GLY A 186 43.73 21.02 2.67
CA GLY A 186 42.84 20.35 1.69
C GLY A 186 43.60 19.89 0.43
N PRO A 187 42.96 19.79 -0.75
CA PRO A 187 41.60 19.35 -1.07
C PRO A 187 41.61 18.12 -2.01
N GLY A 188 40.92 17.05 -1.66
CA GLY A 188 40.64 15.92 -2.54
C GLY A 188 39.13 15.77 -2.68
N VAL A 189 38.55 16.44 -3.68
CA VAL A 189 37.12 16.37 -3.98
C VAL A 189 36.82 15.00 -4.59
N PHE A 190 36.23 14.11 -3.80
CA PHE A 190 35.41 13.01 -4.32
C PHE A 190 33.95 13.42 -4.18
N GLN A 191 33.44 14.11 -5.20
CA GLN A 191 32.00 14.21 -5.45
C GLN A 191 31.56 12.89 -6.09
N ASN A 192 30.88 12.04 -5.33
CA ASN A 192 30.06 10.98 -5.89
C ASN A 192 28.59 11.25 -5.56
N GLY A 193 27.88 11.76 -6.57
CA GLY A 193 26.58 11.22 -6.98
C GLY A 193 25.47 11.14 -5.94
N LEU A 194 25.05 12.26 -5.35
CA LEU A 194 23.64 12.42 -5.01
C LEU A 194 22.86 12.66 -6.32
N GLN A 195 22.57 11.58 -7.03
CA GLN A 195 21.52 11.60 -8.04
C GLN A 195 20.19 11.92 -7.33
N GLN A 196 19.45 12.86 -7.92
CA GLN A 196 18.18 13.37 -7.43
C GLN A 196 17.22 12.24 -7.06
N GLN A 197 17.00 12.05 -5.76
CA GLN A 197 15.85 11.30 -5.26
C GLN A 197 14.57 11.92 -5.87
N SER A 198 13.72 11.07 -6.45
CA SER A 198 12.40 11.46 -6.96
C SER A 198 11.65 12.23 -5.86
N GLN A 199 11.33 13.50 -6.11
CA GLN A 199 10.58 14.36 -5.19
C GLN A 199 9.08 14.00 -5.25
N SER A 200 8.73 12.81 -4.76
CA SER A 200 7.32 12.40 -4.63
C SER A 200 6.54 13.33 -3.71
N GLY A 201 5.30 13.64 -4.07
CA GLY A 201 4.35 14.37 -3.21
C GLY A 201 4.54 15.89 -3.13
N ARG A 202 5.30 16.51 -4.05
CA ARG A 202 5.50 17.98 -4.10
C ARG A 202 4.79 18.60 -5.29
N VAL A 203 4.29 19.83 -5.12
CA VAL A 203 3.76 20.61 -6.25
C VAL A 203 4.89 21.06 -7.18
N HIS A 204 4.69 20.85 -8.48
CA HIS A 204 5.62 21.24 -9.53
C HIS A 204 5.31 22.65 -10.08
N TYR A 205 6.36 23.41 -10.39
CA TYR A 205 6.27 24.77 -10.91
C TYR A 205 7.04 24.85 -12.23
N PRO A 206 6.41 24.59 -13.39
CA PRO A 206 7.07 24.63 -14.68
C PRO A 206 7.47 26.07 -15.01
N LYS A 207 8.64 26.24 -15.62
CA LYS A 207 9.18 27.54 -16.03
C LYS A 207 9.03 27.82 -17.53
N SER A 208 8.61 26.82 -18.29
CA SER A 208 8.44 26.88 -19.73
C SER A 208 7.39 25.87 -20.20
N THR A 209 6.84 26.08 -21.39
CA THR A 209 5.93 25.12 -22.03
C THR A 209 6.56 23.71 -22.16
N SER A 210 7.86 23.62 -22.46
CA SER A 210 8.59 22.33 -22.54
C SER A 210 8.64 21.60 -21.20
N ASP A 211 8.81 22.32 -20.09
CA ASP A 211 8.83 21.73 -18.75
C ASP A 211 7.45 21.20 -18.36
N LEU A 212 6.38 21.93 -18.71
CA LEU A 212 5.02 21.45 -18.51
C LEU A 212 4.75 20.18 -19.32
N ASP A 213 5.15 20.15 -20.60
CA ASP A 213 4.98 18.96 -21.44
C ASP A 213 5.76 17.75 -20.88
N LYS A 214 6.91 17.95 -20.23
CA LYS A 214 7.63 16.86 -19.54
C LYS A 214 6.82 16.32 -18.35
N LEU A 215 6.27 17.20 -17.52
CA LEU A 215 5.46 16.80 -16.35
C LEU A 215 4.18 16.06 -16.79
N LEU A 216 3.51 16.54 -17.85
CA LEU A 216 2.32 15.87 -18.39
C LEU A 216 2.65 14.51 -19.00
N ARG A 217 3.79 14.37 -19.68
CA ARG A 217 4.28 13.06 -20.17
C ARG A 217 4.61 12.09 -19.03
N GLN A 218 5.21 12.56 -17.95
CA GLN A 218 5.43 11.72 -16.75
C GLN A 218 4.12 11.18 -16.16
N ALA A 219 3.03 11.94 -16.31
CA ALA A 219 1.71 11.55 -15.84
C ALA A 219 0.86 10.80 -16.88
N GLU A 220 1.40 10.47 -18.06
CA GLU A 220 0.63 9.94 -19.19
C GLU A 220 -0.02 8.59 -18.89
N ASN A 221 0.62 7.76 -18.05
CA ASN A 221 0.06 6.48 -17.58
C ASN A 221 -0.73 6.62 -16.27
N SER A 222 -0.97 7.83 -15.78
CA SER A 222 -1.65 8.12 -14.52
C SER A 222 -2.59 9.33 -14.68
N CYS A 223 -2.46 10.35 -13.84
CA CYS A 223 -3.16 11.62 -13.96
C CYS A 223 -2.31 12.81 -13.50
N ALA A 224 -2.70 13.99 -14.00
CA ALA A 224 -2.12 15.26 -13.59
C ALA A 224 -3.22 16.31 -13.36
N ALA A 225 -2.93 17.28 -12.50
CA ALA A 225 -3.76 18.46 -12.32
C ALA A 225 -2.90 19.71 -12.44
N ILE A 226 -3.40 20.69 -13.18
CA ILE A 226 -2.79 22.01 -13.33
C ILE A 226 -3.67 23.02 -12.61
N PHE A 227 -3.08 23.76 -11.68
CA PHE A 227 -3.66 24.94 -11.06
C PHE A 227 -3.03 26.20 -11.66
N PHE A 228 -3.79 26.88 -12.50
CA PHE A 228 -3.48 28.22 -12.98
C PHE A 228 -3.81 29.27 -11.92
N THR A 229 -2.78 29.96 -11.48
CA THR A 229 -2.82 30.91 -10.36
C THR A 229 -2.14 32.23 -10.70
N SER A 230 -2.22 33.20 -9.78
CA SER A 230 -1.42 34.42 -9.79
C SER A 230 -1.03 34.81 -8.36
N ALA A 231 0.20 35.30 -8.16
CA ALA A 231 0.65 35.79 -6.86
C ALA A 231 -0.20 36.96 -6.29
N THR A 232 -0.87 37.71 -7.17
CA THR A 232 -1.71 38.86 -6.81
C THR A 232 -3.20 38.51 -6.69
N CYS A 233 -3.58 37.24 -6.78
CA CYS A 233 -4.95 36.75 -6.68
C CYS A 233 -5.29 36.30 -5.24
N PRO A 234 -6.10 37.06 -4.46
CA PRO A 234 -6.48 36.65 -3.11
C PRO A 234 -7.26 35.32 -3.05
N PRO A 235 -8.24 35.06 -3.94
CA PRO A 235 -8.94 33.77 -3.97
C PRO A 235 -7.98 32.58 -4.22
N CYS A 236 -6.91 32.78 -4.98
CA CYS A 236 -5.92 31.73 -5.24
C CYS A 236 -5.14 31.36 -3.97
N LYS A 237 -4.75 32.37 -3.17
CA LYS A 237 -4.04 32.18 -1.90
C LYS A 237 -4.84 31.33 -0.90
N MET A 238 -6.17 31.43 -0.93
CA MET A 238 -7.04 30.60 -0.09
C MET A 238 -6.97 29.11 -0.45
N VAL A 239 -6.65 28.78 -1.71
CA VAL A 239 -6.62 27.40 -2.22
C VAL A 239 -5.23 26.79 -2.17
N TYR A 240 -4.17 27.59 -1.97
CA TYR A 240 -2.79 27.11 -1.91
C TYR A 240 -2.59 25.98 -0.89
N PRO A 241 -3.03 26.11 0.39
CA PRO A 241 -2.82 25.05 1.38
C PRO A 241 -3.50 23.75 0.96
N ALA A 242 -4.75 23.81 0.52
CA ALA A 242 -5.50 22.64 0.09
C ALA A 242 -4.85 21.93 -1.11
N TYR A 243 -4.28 22.69 -2.06
CA TYR A 243 -3.60 22.13 -3.21
C TYR A 243 -2.24 21.50 -2.84
N ASP A 244 -1.52 22.09 -1.89
CA ASP A 244 -0.26 21.54 -1.38
C ASP A 244 -0.49 20.27 -0.54
N GLU A 245 -1.54 20.25 0.30
CA GLU A 245 -2.00 19.06 1.02
C GLU A 245 -2.37 17.92 0.06
N LEU A 246 -3.12 18.23 -1.00
CA LEU A 246 -3.49 17.24 -2.02
C LEU A 246 -2.28 16.68 -2.77
N ALA A 247 -1.22 17.47 -2.95
CA ALA A 247 0.01 16.98 -3.57
C ALA A 247 0.73 15.99 -2.65
N ALA A 248 0.79 16.31 -1.35
CA ALA A 248 1.33 15.42 -0.35
C ALA A 248 0.50 14.12 -0.21
N GLU A 249 -0.84 14.24 -0.19
CA GLU A 249 -1.78 13.10 -0.15
C GLU A 249 -1.65 12.21 -1.39
N ALA A 250 -1.54 12.81 -2.58
CA ALA A 250 -1.45 12.07 -3.84
C ALA A 250 -0.10 11.33 -3.98
N GLY A 251 1.00 11.87 -3.44
CA GLY A 251 2.32 11.25 -3.55
C GLY A 251 2.71 11.00 -5.02
N ASP A 252 3.03 9.74 -5.35
CA ASP A 252 3.33 9.30 -6.72
C ASP A 252 2.08 9.04 -7.59
N LYS A 253 0.87 9.09 -7.00
CA LYS A 253 -0.37 8.70 -7.69
C LYS A 253 -0.87 9.78 -8.66
N ALA A 254 -0.46 11.04 -8.50
CA ALA A 254 -0.79 12.12 -9.42
C ALA A 254 0.27 13.21 -9.46
N VAL A 255 0.45 13.84 -10.62
CA VAL A 255 1.35 14.98 -10.79
C VAL A 255 0.57 16.29 -10.61
N LEU A 256 0.83 17.00 -9.50
CA LEU A 256 0.17 18.28 -9.21
C LEU A 256 1.06 19.46 -9.59
N ILE A 257 0.53 20.35 -10.41
CA ILE A 257 1.27 21.42 -11.08
C ILE A 257 0.64 22.77 -10.74
N LYS A 258 1.43 23.77 -10.35
CA LYS A 258 1.00 25.17 -10.21
C LYS A 258 1.65 26.01 -11.31
N VAL A 259 0.83 26.72 -12.08
CA VAL A 259 1.28 27.65 -13.14
C VAL A 259 0.89 29.06 -12.73
N ASP A 260 1.87 29.91 -12.44
CA ASP A 260 1.62 31.34 -12.24
C ASP A 260 1.50 32.02 -13.61
N VAL A 261 0.28 32.44 -13.96
CA VAL A 261 -0.04 33.04 -15.28
C VAL A 261 0.68 34.37 -15.50
N SER A 262 1.15 35.03 -14.43
CA SER A 262 1.95 36.26 -14.54
C SER A 262 3.42 36.03 -14.86
N GLN A 263 3.93 34.82 -14.60
CA GLN A 263 5.33 34.46 -14.82
C GLN A 263 5.53 33.66 -16.11
N VAL A 264 4.54 32.84 -16.51
CA VAL A 264 4.64 31.91 -17.64
C VAL A 264 3.44 32.06 -18.56
N TYR A 265 3.38 33.21 -19.26
CA TYR A 265 2.22 33.67 -20.04
C TYR A 265 1.92 32.78 -21.27
N ASP A 266 2.95 32.21 -21.89
CA ASP A 266 2.85 31.28 -23.02
C ASP A 266 2.01 30.04 -22.68
N ILE A 267 2.19 29.48 -21.48
CA ILE A 267 1.39 28.35 -21.00
C ILE A 267 -0.07 28.78 -20.81
N ALA A 268 -0.31 29.93 -20.15
CA ALA A 268 -1.66 30.44 -19.92
C ALA A 268 -2.41 30.69 -21.23
N MET A 269 -1.73 31.23 -22.25
CA MET A 269 -2.27 31.39 -23.60
C MET A 269 -2.59 30.05 -24.27
N ARG A 270 -1.67 29.07 -24.22
CA ARG A 270 -1.87 27.73 -24.80
C ARG A 270 -3.14 27.07 -24.29
N TYR A 271 -3.43 27.23 -23.01
CA TYR A 271 -4.62 26.69 -22.35
C TYR A 271 -5.82 27.66 -22.31
N GLN A 272 -5.72 28.84 -22.93
CA GLN A 272 -6.77 29.86 -23.00
C GLN A 272 -7.35 30.26 -21.62
N VAL A 273 -6.50 30.37 -20.60
CA VAL A 273 -6.92 30.70 -19.23
C VAL A 273 -7.38 32.15 -19.16
N ARG A 274 -8.64 32.37 -18.77
CA ARG A 274 -9.27 33.71 -18.72
C ARG A 274 -9.38 34.31 -17.32
N ALA A 275 -9.27 33.47 -16.29
CA ALA A 275 -9.39 33.87 -14.90
C ALA A 275 -8.53 32.97 -14.00
N THR A 276 -8.16 33.46 -12.83
CA THR A 276 -7.52 32.67 -11.77
C THR A 276 -8.37 32.75 -10.49
N PRO A 277 -8.48 31.68 -9.70
CA PRO A 277 -7.90 30.35 -9.94
C PRO A 277 -8.69 29.56 -11.01
N THR A 278 -7.96 28.85 -11.88
CA THR A 278 -8.52 27.87 -12.82
C THR A 278 -7.76 26.56 -12.70
N PHE A 279 -8.48 25.45 -12.77
CA PHE A 279 -7.94 24.11 -12.64
C PHE A 279 -8.24 23.31 -13.91
N MET A 280 -7.28 22.50 -14.35
CA MET A 280 -7.46 21.56 -15.45
C MET A 280 -6.88 20.21 -15.04
N THR A 281 -7.64 19.13 -15.25
CA THR A 281 -7.20 17.76 -14.96
C THR A 281 -6.93 17.01 -16.24
N PHE A 282 -6.00 16.07 -16.15
CA PHE A 282 -5.58 15.18 -17.22
C PHE A 282 -5.60 13.76 -16.70
N LEU A 283 -6.31 12.89 -17.38
CA LEU A 283 -6.40 11.46 -17.10
C LEU A 283 -5.82 10.69 -18.29
N LYS A 284 -4.82 9.86 -18.03
CA LYS A 284 -4.14 9.04 -19.05
C LYS A 284 -3.73 9.83 -20.29
N GLY A 285 -3.05 10.97 -20.06
CA GLY A 285 -2.58 11.89 -21.10
C GLY A 285 -3.66 12.78 -21.77
N LYS A 286 -4.94 12.57 -21.49
CA LYS A 286 -6.05 13.32 -22.08
C LYS A 286 -6.64 14.31 -21.07
N LYS A 287 -7.02 15.50 -21.52
CA LYS A 287 -7.74 16.46 -20.67
C LYS A 287 -9.09 15.87 -20.25
N ASP A 288 -9.36 15.89 -18.94
CA ASP A 288 -10.55 15.31 -18.32
C ASP A 288 -11.57 16.42 -17.95
N GLN A 289 -11.20 17.34 -17.06
CA GLN A 289 -12.08 18.42 -16.60
C GLN A 289 -11.39 19.78 -16.56
N GLU A 290 -12.20 20.83 -16.54
CA GLU A 290 -11.79 22.23 -16.32
C GLU A 290 -12.82 22.95 -15.45
N TRP A 291 -12.36 23.73 -14.48
CA TRP A 291 -13.22 24.62 -13.71
C TRP A 291 -12.46 25.81 -13.14
N SER A 292 -13.18 26.87 -12.77
CA SER A 292 -12.62 28.07 -12.13
C SER A 292 -13.29 28.36 -10.79
N GLY A 293 -12.63 29.16 -9.96
CA GLY A 293 -13.15 29.61 -8.67
C GLY A 293 -12.44 28.99 -7.46
N ALA A 294 -12.44 29.73 -6.35
CA ALA A 294 -11.78 29.33 -5.12
C ALA A 294 -12.71 28.50 -4.24
N ASP A 295 -12.88 27.23 -4.60
CA ASP A 295 -13.66 26.25 -3.83
C ASP A 295 -12.77 25.06 -3.46
N ALA A 296 -12.30 25.05 -2.21
CA ALA A 296 -11.41 24.02 -1.70
C ALA A 296 -12.10 22.64 -1.58
N ALA A 297 -13.41 22.60 -1.35
CA ALA A 297 -14.15 21.34 -1.24
C ALA A 297 -14.30 20.70 -2.63
N ARG A 298 -14.71 21.49 -3.62
CA ARG A 298 -14.76 21.04 -5.02
C ARG A 298 -13.40 20.62 -5.53
N LEU A 299 -12.33 21.37 -5.21
CA LEU A 299 -10.96 20.98 -5.54
C LEU A 299 -10.61 19.60 -4.96
N ARG A 300 -10.79 19.38 -3.65
CA ARG A 300 -10.49 18.10 -3.01
C ARG A 300 -11.27 16.95 -3.62
N GLY A 301 -12.58 17.13 -3.85
CA GLY A 301 -13.43 16.12 -4.48
C GLY A 301 -12.94 15.75 -5.88
N ASN A 302 -12.66 16.75 -6.73
CA ASN A 302 -12.21 16.53 -8.09
C ASN A 302 -10.84 15.86 -8.17
N ILE A 303 -9.87 16.27 -7.34
CA ILE A 303 -8.53 15.66 -7.34
C ILE A 303 -8.56 14.23 -6.83
N ARG A 304 -9.30 13.94 -5.75
CA ARG A 304 -9.46 12.57 -5.25
C ARG A 304 -10.17 11.67 -6.25
N LEU A 305 -11.22 12.17 -6.90
CA LEU A 305 -11.91 11.45 -7.96
C LEU A 305 -10.99 11.19 -9.16
N LEU A 306 -10.18 12.18 -9.57
CA LEU A 306 -9.20 12.01 -10.63
C LEU A 306 -8.19 10.91 -10.30
N VAL A 307 -7.63 10.92 -9.08
CA VAL A 307 -6.72 9.88 -8.60
C VAL A 307 -7.40 8.51 -8.63
N GLN A 308 -8.66 8.42 -8.17
CA GLN A 308 -9.43 7.18 -8.18
C GLN A 308 -9.74 6.71 -9.61
N MET A 309 -9.99 7.61 -10.56
CA MET A 309 -10.21 7.26 -11.97
C MET A 309 -8.91 6.82 -12.66
N ALA A 310 -7.77 7.38 -12.25
CA ALA A 310 -6.45 6.96 -12.73
C ALA A 310 -6.02 5.59 -12.17
N HIS A 311 -6.47 5.30 -10.95
CA HIS A 311 -6.15 4.11 -10.15
C HIS A 311 -7.43 3.50 -9.56
N PRO A 312 -8.33 2.94 -10.39
CA PRO A 312 -9.57 2.36 -9.90
C PRO A 312 -9.27 1.19 -8.97
N GLN A 313 -10.06 1.05 -7.89
CA GLN A 313 -9.97 -0.13 -7.05
C GLN A 313 -10.24 -1.38 -7.90
N HIS A 314 -9.25 -2.27 -7.95
CA HIS A 314 -9.34 -3.49 -8.74
C HIS A 314 -10.54 -4.34 -8.30
N ALA A 315 -11.23 -5.01 -9.23
CA ALA A 315 -12.44 -5.79 -8.92
C ALA A 315 -12.20 -6.85 -7.81
N HIS A 316 -10.98 -7.37 -7.73
CA HIS A 316 -10.57 -8.35 -6.71
C HIS A 316 -10.41 -7.80 -5.29
N SER A 317 -10.33 -6.47 -5.11
CA SER A 317 -10.38 -5.85 -3.78
C SER A 317 -11.66 -6.18 -3.01
N ARG A 318 -12.71 -6.60 -3.71
CA ARG A 318 -14.01 -6.99 -3.16
C ARG A 318 -14.16 -8.49 -2.90
N LEU A 319 -13.21 -9.31 -3.35
CA LEU A 319 -13.22 -10.75 -3.06
C LEU A 319 -12.66 -11.00 -1.67
N ARG A 320 -13.13 -12.06 -1.00
CA ARG A 320 -12.60 -12.47 0.30
C ARG A 320 -11.51 -13.52 0.08
N LEU A 321 -10.27 -13.05 -0.09
CA LEU A 321 -9.09 -13.87 -0.35
C LEU A 321 -8.06 -13.64 0.76
N PRO A 322 -8.25 -14.20 1.98
CA PRO A 322 -7.50 -13.82 3.17
C PRO A 322 -5.99 -13.98 3.02
N SER A 323 -5.54 -14.98 2.25
CA SER A 323 -4.12 -15.22 1.98
C SER A 323 -3.52 -14.16 1.06
N LEU A 324 -4.33 -13.59 0.16
CA LEU A 324 -3.93 -12.60 -0.84
C LEU A 324 -4.24 -11.14 -0.43
N GLN A 325 -5.06 -10.91 0.59
CA GLN A 325 -5.47 -9.56 1.02
C GLN A 325 -4.53 -8.94 2.05
N GLN A 326 -3.69 -9.74 2.71
CA GLN A 326 -2.85 -9.28 3.80
C GLN A 326 -1.50 -8.77 3.28
N LYS A 327 -1.04 -7.65 3.86
CA LYS A 327 0.32 -7.14 3.60
C LYS A 327 1.36 -8.15 4.08
N ILE A 328 2.23 -8.57 3.18
CA ILE A 328 3.29 -9.54 3.50
C ILE A 328 4.41 -8.81 4.26
N LYS A 329 4.59 -9.16 5.54
CA LYS A 329 5.58 -8.54 6.44
C LYS A 329 6.91 -9.30 6.53
N THR A 330 6.90 -10.61 6.28
CA THR A 330 8.06 -11.49 6.48
C THR A 330 8.42 -12.20 5.18
N PRO A 331 9.61 -11.97 4.60
CA PRO A 331 10.09 -12.72 3.46
C PRO A 331 10.46 -14.17 3.85
N ILE A 332 10.51 -15.08 2.88
CA ILE A 332 10.99 -16.45 3.09
C ILE A 332 12.53 -16.48 3.08
N MET A 333 13.14 -16.99 4.14
CA MET A 333 14.61 -17.06 4.37
C MET A 333 15.11 -18.52 4.50
N TYR A 334 16.39 -18.82 4.24
CA TYR A 334 16.94 -20.21 4.18
C TYR A 334 18.20 -20.48 5.05
N THR A 335 18.10 -20.71 6.36
CA THR A 335 19.15 -20.22 7.28
C THR A 335 20.44 -21.03 7.65
N LYS A 336 20.70 -22.24 7.17
CA LYS A 336 21.91 -23.03 7.60
C LYS A 336 23.26 -22.47 7.01
N VAL A 337 24.42 -23.06 7.28
CA VAL A 337 25.72 -22.63 6.71
C VAL A 337 26.55 -23.88 6.34
N PRO A 338 27.13 -24.00 5.14
CA PRO A 338 28.01 -25.12 4.81
C PRO A 338 29.41 -24.95 5.44
N PRO A 339 30.19 -26.03 5.65
CA PRO A 339 31.54 -25.94 6.23
C PRO A 339 32.47 -25.06 5.37
N MET A 340 33.06 -24.02 5.97
CA MET A 340 33.87 -23.01 5.30
C MET A 340 35.09 -23.61 4.58
N GLU A 341 35.73 -24.59 5.20
CA GLU A 341 36.93 -25.26 4.70
C GLU A 341 36.65 -26.00 3.40
N LYS A 342 35.47 -26.64 3.31
CA LYS A 342 35.03 -27.33 2.09
C LYS A 342 34.73 -26.34 0.96
N LEU A 343 34.24 -25.16 1.30
CA LEU A 343 33.93 -24.12 0.34
C LEU A 343 35.20 -23.51 -0.25
N LEU A 344 36.15 -23.12 0.60
CA LEU A 344 37.44 -22.59 0.15
C LEU A 344 38.21 -23.60 -0.71
N GLY A 345 38.14 -24.89 -0.37
CA GLY A 345 38.71 -25.96 -1.19
C GLY A 345 38.11 -26.05 -2.59
N LYS A 346 36.83 -25.71 -2.77
CA LYS A 346 36.16 -25.65 -4.09
C LYS A 346 36.50 -24.40 -4.89
N ILE A 347 36.78 -23.28 -4.21
CA ILE A 347 37.21 -22.03 -4.87
C ILE A 347 38.64 -22.18 -5.41
N GLY A 348 39.51 -22.90 -4.69
CA GLY A 348 40.89 -23.15 -5.11
C GLY A 348 41.79 -21.91 -4.95
N LYS A 349 42.74 -21.69 -5.87
CA LYS A 349 43.73 -20.59 -5.77
C LYS A 349 43.13 -19.18 -5.59
N PRO A 350 42.02 -18.80 -6.25
CA PRO A 350 41.37 -17.51 -6.02
C PRO A 350 40.94 -17.28 -4.55
N ALA A 351 40.80 -18.35 -3.75
CA ALA A 351 40.46 -18.22 -2.34
C ALA A 351 41.55 -17.49 -1.55
N GLU A 352 42.81 -17.57 -1.98
CA GLU A 352 43.97 -16.97 -1.29
C GLU A 352 44.13 -15.48 -1.55
N GLU A 353 43.37 -14.90 -2.50
CA GLU A 353 43.46 -13.49 -2.84
C GLU A 353 42.90 -12.60 -1.72
N GLN A 354 43.57 -11.47 -1.49
CA GLN A 354 43.26 -10.56 -0.38
C GLN A 354 41.77 -10.17 -0.28
N PRO A 355 41.06 -9.79 -1.37
CA PRO A 355 39.65 -9.44 -1.27
C PRO A 355 38.76 -10.60 -0.79
N VAL A 356 39.12 -11.83 -1.18
CA VAL A 356 38.39 -13.05 -0.81
C VAL A 356 38.68 -13.42 0.65
N GLN A 357 39.92 -13.28 1.09
CA GLN A 357 40.32 -13.50 2.48
C GLN A 357 39.71 -12.48 3.46
N GLU A 358 39.59 -11.21 3.05
CA GLU A 358 38.92 -10.17 3.83
C GLU A 358 37.43 -10.51 4.05
N LEU A 359 36.75 -11.02 3.02
CA LEU A 359 35.37 -11.46 3.09
C LEU A 359 35.19 -12.68 4.01
N VAL A 360 36.10 -13.66 3.92
CA VAL A 360 36.14 -14.84 4.80
C VAL A 360 36.40 -14.44 6.25
N GLY A 361 37.30 -13.49 6.49
CA GLY A 361 37.60 -12.95 7.82
C GLY A 361 36.39 -12.28 8.46
N TYR A 362 35.65 -11.49 7.67
CA TYR A 362 34.37 -10.90 8.10
C TYR A 362 33.35 -11.96 8.51
N ILE A 363 33.15 -12.99 7.68
CA ILE A 363 32.22 -14.10 7.96
C ILE A 363 32.57 -14.81 9.28
N ARG A 364 33.86 -15.14 9.47
CA ARG A 364 34.33 -15.82 10.70
C ARG A 364 34.16 -14.96 11.95
N SER A 365 34.43 -13.66 11.85
CA SER A 365 34.27 -12.72 12.97
C SER A 365 32.80 -12.61 13.39
N ARG A 366 31.89 -12.55 12.40
CA ARG A 366 30.45 -12.54 12.61
C ARG A 366 29.96 -13.82 13.30
N GLU A 367 30.39 -15.00 12.85
CA GLU A 367 30.01 -16.28 13.47
C GLU A 367 30.46 -16.37 14.94
N LYS A 368 31.63 -15.79 15.26
CA LYS A 368 32.21 -15.85 16.60
C LYS A 368 31.61 -14.83 17.59
N ASN A 369 31.37 -13.59 17.13
CA ASN A 369 31.11 -12.45 18.02
C ASN A 369 29.68 -11.90 17.92
N GLY A 370 28.87 -12.36 16.97
CA GLY A 370 27.57 -11.76 16.68
C GLY A 370 27.67 -10.42 15.93
N MET A 371 26.51 -9.89 15.52
CA MET A 371 26.43 -8.78 14.55
C MET A 371 26.81 -7.41 15.11
N THR A 372 26.70 -7.19 16.42
CA THR A 372 26.88 -5.87 17.05
C THR A 372 28.33 -5.43 17.17
N ASP A 373 29.29 -6.37 17.14
CA ASP A 373 30.73 -6.11 17.37
C ASP A 373 31.62 -6.41 16.15
N THR A 374 31.03 -6.78 14.99
CA THR A 374 31.81 -7.16 13.81
C THR A 374 32.05 -5.96 12.89
N ALA A 375 33.30 -5.54 12.74
CA ALA A 375 33.66 -4.49 11.78
C ALA A 375 33.36 -4.91 10.34
N ILE A 376 32.66 -4.06 9.60
CA ILE A 376 32.37 -4.25 8.17
C ILE A 376 33.71 -4.18 7.42
N SER A 377 34.06 -5.25 6.69
CA SER A 377 35.26 -5.26 5.84
C SER A 377 35.10 -4.30 4.66
N ASN A 378 36.21 -3.97 3.97
CA ASN A 378 36.16 -3.10 2.78
C ASN A 378 35.53 -3.84 1.59
N LEU A 379 34.19 -3.96 1.62
CA LEU A 379 33.37 -4.65 0.63
C LEU A 379 33.55 -4.10 -0.80
N HIS A 380 34.03 -2.87 -0.95
CA HIS A 380 34.32 -2.28 -2.27
C HIS A 380 35.44 -3.02 -3.00
N ASN A 381 36.50 -3.41 -2.29
CA ASN A 381 37.62 -4.15 -2.90
C ASN A 381 37.17 -5.51 -3.44
N PHE A 382 36.30 -6.19 -2.71
CA PHE A 382 35.71 -7.45 -3.16
C PHE A 382 34.73 -7.23 -4.32
N SER A 383 33.92 -6.17 -4.29
CA SER A 383 33.01 -5.81 -5.38
C SER A 383 33.76 -5.54 -6.69
N ASP A 384 34.86 -4.77 -6.62
CA ASP A 384 35.70 -4.47 -7.79
C ASP A 384 36.38 -5.73 -8.31
N TRP A 385 36.90 -6.57 -7.41
CA TRP A 385 37.48 -7.86 -7.79
C TRP A 385 36.44 -8.75 -8.48
N PHE A 386 35.26 -8.91 -7.88
CA PHE A 386 34.18 -9.74 -8.40
C PHE A 386 33.74 -9.25 -9.80
N THR A 387 33.46 -7.95 -9.95
CA THR A 387 33.00 -7.38 -11.22
C THR A 387 34.03 -7.57 -12.35
N ASN A 388 35.32 -7.43 -12.04
CA ASN A 388 36.37 -7.46 -13.05
C ASN A 388 36.90 -8.87 -13.35
N LYS A 389 36.86 -9.79 -12.38
CA LYS A 389 37.48 -11.13 -12.49
C LYS A 389 36.49 -12.26 -12.64
N PHE A 390 35.27 -12.13 -12.12
CA PHE A 390 34.33 -13.26 -12.03
C PHE A 390 34.06 -13.92 -13.39
N SER A 391 33.86 -13.12 -14.45
CA SER A 391 33.62 -13.63 -15.81
C SER A 391 34.83 -14.31 -16.47
N GLN A 392 36.03 -14.11 -15.93
CA GLN A 392 37.29 -14.67 -16.45
C GLN A 392 37.66 -16.01 -15.79
N LEU A 393 36.89 -16.45 -14.80
CA LEU A 393 37.16 -17.65 -14.03
C LEU A 393 36.55 -18.91 -14.68
N PRO A 394 37.05 -20.11 -14.36
CA PRO A 394 36.42 -21.35 -14.80
C PRO A 394 34.99 -21.49 -14.28
N ALA A 395 34.06 -21.93 -15.14
CA ALA A 395 32.64 -22.09 -14.78
C ALA A 395 32.41 -23.03 -13.58
N GLU A 396 33.32 -23.99 -13.39
CA GLU A 396 33.31 -24.97 -12.29
C GLU A 396 33.44 -24.33 -10.90
N ILE A 397 34.08 -23.15 -10.81
CA ILE A 397 34.31 -22.45 -9.53
C ILE A 397 33.34 -21.29 -9.29
N HIS A 398 32.59 -20.87 -10.31
CA HIS A 398 31.61 -19.78 -10.19
C HIS A 398 30.60 -20.03 -9.08
N PHE A 399 30.12 -21.27 -8.98
CA PHE A 399 29.19 -21.66 -7.92
C PHE A 399 29.79 -21.43 -6.54
N ALA A 400 31.05 -21.81 -6.32
CA ALA A 400 31.71 -21.68 -5.01
C ALA A 400 31.97 -20.20 -4.64
N ILE A 401 32.29 -19.35 -5.62
CA ILE A 401 32.49 -17.91 -5.38
C ILE A 401 31.15 -17.24 -5.07
N ILE A 402 30.10 -17.54 -5.83
CA ILE A 402 28.76 -17.04 -5.52
C ILE A 402 28.31 -17.56 -4.14
N ASP A 403 28.66 -18.79 -3.76
CA ASP A 403 28.32 -19.37 -2.45
C ASP A 403 29.02 -18.62 -1.29
N LEU A 404 30.22 -18.07 -1.55
CA LEU A 404 30.96 -17.23 -0.61
C LEU A 404 30.35 -15.83 -0.48
N VAL A 405 30.03 -15.17 -1.60
CA VAL A 405 29.30 -13.89 -1.61
C VAL A 405 27.97 -14.02 -0.89
N ARG A 406 27.27 -15.12 -1.15
CA ARG A 406 26.07 -15.49 -0.41
C ARG A 406 26.36 -15.52 1.08
N ILE A 407 27.31 -16.31 1.59
CA ILE A 407 27.56 -16.40 3.05
C ILE A 407 27.84 -15.02 3.67
N ALA A 408 28.58 -14.16 2.97
CA ALA A 408 28.83 -12.80 3.41
C ALA A 408 27.59 -11.91 3.42
N ALA A 409 26.75 -12.02 2.39
CA ALA A 409 25.53 -11.24 2.22
C ALA A 409 24.35 -11.77 3.04
N THR A 410 24.41 -13.04 3.46
CA THR A 410 23.26 -13.71 4.04
C THR A 410 23.33 -13.76 5.56
N ASP A 411 22.41 -13.06 6.21
CA ASP A 411 21.35 -13.81 6.86
C ASP A 411 20.72 -14.74 5.77
N THR A 412 21.05 -16.02 5.97
CA THR A 412 21.23 -17.27 5.19
C THR A 412 20.08 -17.77 4.26
N ARG A 413 20.22 -18.45 3.09
CA ARG A 413 21.24 -19.00 2.12
C ARG A 413 20.58 -19.25 0.75
N ALA A 414 21.36 -19.86 -0.21
CA ALA A 414 21.48 -20.49 -1.59
C ALA A 414 21.58 -19.71 -2.90
N VAL A 415 22.32 -20.30 -3.83
CA VAL A 415 23.60 -19.66 -4.20
C VAL A 415 23.38 -18.37 -4.97
N THR A 416 22.54 -18.40 -6.00
CA THR A 416 22.15 -17.19 -6.72
C THR A 416 20.69 -16.84 -6.45
N LEU A 417 19.76 -17.79 -6.58
CA LEU A 417 18.33 -17.56 -6.33
C LEU A 417 18.03 -17.17 -4.89
N GLN A 418 18.62 -17.87 -3.94
CA GLN A 418 18.33 -17.57 -2.56
C GLN A 418 19.17 -16.37 -2.03
N LEU A 419 20.30 -16.01 -2.67
CA LEU A 419 20.97 -14.71 -2.48
C LEU A 419 19.99 -13.59 -2.84
N PHE A 420 19.34 -13.68 -4.00
CA PHE A 420 18.28 -12.75 -4.37
C PHE A 420 17.11 -12.76 -3.37
N CYS A 421 16.67 -13.92 -2.87
CA CYS A 421 15.61 -13.97 -1.85
C CYS A 421 15.97 -13.18 -0.59
N ASN A 422 17.20 -13.35 -0.07
CA ASN A 422 17.63 -12.70 1.17
C ASN A 422 17.91 -11.20 0.98
N MET A 423 18.26 -10.76 -0.24
CA MET A 423 18.45 -9.33 -0.57
C MET A 423 17.16 -8.50 -0.39
N PHE A 424 15.98 -9.11 -0.53
CA PHE A 424 14.69 -8.41 -0.27
C PHE A 424 14.50 -7.99 1.19
N GLY A 425 15.28 -8.54 2.14
CA GLY A 425 15.32 -8.10 3.54
C GLY A 425 15.96 -6.73 3.74
N SER A 426 16.60 -6.15 2.73
CA SER A 426 17.22 -4.82 2.76
C SER A 426 16.58 -3.87 1.75
N GLY A 427 16.14 -2.69 2.20
CA GLY A 427 15.55 -1.66 1.33
C GLY A 427 16.52 -1.15 0.24
N VAL A 428 17.83 -1.20 0.48
CA VAL A 428 18.86 -0.75 -0.48
C VAL A 428 18.87 -1.61 -1.74
N TRP A 429 18.64 -2.91 -1.60
CA TRP A 429 18.62 -3.83 -2.74
C TRP A 429 17.31 -3.78 -3.52
N GLN A 430 16.21 -3.45 -2.86
CA GLN A 430 14.96 -3.14 -3.53
C GLN A 430 15.18 -1.96 -4.49
N GLU A 431 15.81 -0.88 -4.03
CA GLU A 431 16.18 0.26 -4.90
C GLU A 431 17.16 -0.10 -6.03
N ALA A 432 18.11 -1.01 -5.78
CA ALA A 432 19.05 -1.46 -6.80
C ALA A 432 18.39 -2.33 -7.90
N LEU A 433 17.44 -3.20 -7.54
CA LEU A 433 16.60 -3.95 -8.49
C LEU A 433 15.67 -3.02 -9.30
N LEU A 434 15.27 -1.91 -8.69
CA LEU A 434 14.49 -0.84 -9.30
C LEU A 434 15.35 0.15 -10.11
N SER A 435 16.68 0.03 -10.03
CA SER A 435 17.59 0.87 -10.80
C SER A 435 17.54 0.47 -12.28
N LYS A 436 17.76 1.42 -13.19
CA LYS A 436 17.60 1.26 -14.65
C LYS A 436 18.53 0.21 -15.33
N SER A 437 19.29 -0.58 -14.57
CA SER A 437 20.17 -1.59 -15.14
C SER A 437 19.40 -2.87 -15.51
N ASN A 438 19.06 -3.02 -16.79
CA ASN A 438 18.32 -4.17 -17.32
C ASN A 438 19.06 -5.52 -17.18
N GLU A 439 20.35 -5.51 -16.82
CA GLU A 439 21.20 -6.70 -16.78
C GLU A 439 20.91 -7.60 -15.57
N VAL A 440 20.74 -7.02 -14.37
CA VAL A 440 20.46 -7.78 -13.14
C VAL A 440 19.05 -8.37 -13.20
N ARG A 441 18.07 -7.57 -13.63
CA ARG A 441 16.68 -8.01 -13.85
C ARG A 441 16.62 -9.18 -14.83
N GLY A 442 17.25 -9.06 -16.00
CA GLY A 442 17.27 -10.15 -16.99
C GLY A 442 18.06 -11.39 -16.54
N MET A 443 19.01 -11.26 -15.61
CA MET A 443 19.69 -12.40 -15.00
C MET A 443 18.78 -13.14 -14.02
N ILE A 444 18.03 -12.41 -13.19
CA ILE A 444 17.06 -12.97 -12.25
C ILE A 444 15.98 -13.72 -12.99
N GLU A 445 15.40 -13.11 -14.02
CA GLU A 445 14.37 -13.71 -14.87
C GLU A 445 14.85 -15.05 -15.44
N ARG A 446 15.95 -15.06 -16.20
CA ARG A 446 16.47 -16.30 -16.82
C ARG A 446 16.77 -17.40 -15.82
N LEU A 447 17.35 -17.04 -14.67
CA LEU A 447 17.70 -18.00 -13.63
C LEU A 447 16.46 -18.58 -12.94
N ALA A 448 15.51 -17.73 -12.56
CA ALA A 448 14.30 -18.15 -11.87
C ALA A 448 13.40 -18.99 -12.78
N SER A 449 13.19 -18.57 -14.04
CA SER A 449 12.47 -19.36 -15.04
C SER A 449 13.10 -20.72 -15.27
N GLY A 450 14.43 -20.79 -15.44
CA GLY A 450 15.13 -22.06 -15.64
C GLY A 450 15.02 -23.01 -14.44
N CYS A 451 15.00 -22.47 -13.21
CA CYS A 451 14.87 -23.28 -11.99
C CYS A 451 13.43 -23.71 -11.68
N LEU A 452 12.42 -22.93 -12.07
CA LEU A 452 11.02 -23.34 -11.97
C LEU A 452 10.73 -24.59 -12.80
N LEU A 453 11.36 -24.70 -13.97
CA LEU A 453 11.20 -25.82 -14.91
C LEU A 453 12.19 -26.98 -14.65
N ALA A 454 12.96 -26.91 -13.57
CA ALA A 454 13.95 -27.93 -13.24
C ALA A 454 13.29 -29.22 -12.72
N GLN A 455 13.90 -30.38 -13.01
CA GLN A 455 13.43 -31.68 -12.53
C GLN A 455 13.54 -31.85 -11.00
N HIS A 456 14.43 -31.10 -10.36
CA HIS A 456 14.64 -31.23 -8.92
C HIS A 456 13.71 -30.29 -8.15
N ASN A 457 12.84 -30.86 -7.31
CA ASN A 457 11.91 -30.14 -6.43
C ASN A 457 12.58 -28.99 -5.64
N ASN A 458 13.80 -29.21 -5.12
CA ASN A 458 14.53 -28.15 -4.42
C ASN A 458 14.79 -26.91 -5.30
N ALA A 459 15.10 -27.06 -6.58
CA ALA A 459 15.32 -25.90 -7.46
C ALA A 459 14.00 -25.15 -7.70
N ARG A 460 12.90 -25.89 -7.91
CA ARG A 460 11.55 -25.32 -8.08
C ARG A 460 11.09 -24.55 -6.85
N SER A 461 11.24 -25.14 -5.67
CA SER A 461 10.89 -24.51 -4.37
C SER A 461 11.59 -23.17 -4.16
N LEU A 462 12.87 -23.08 -4.53
CA LEU A 462 13.66 -21.85 -4.36
C LEU A 462 13.31 -20.77 -5.38
N ALA A 463 13.04 -21.19 -6.62
CA ALA A 463 12.56 -20.26 -7.64
C ALA A 463 11.17 -19.72 -7.27
N ALA A 464 10.27 -20.58 -6.76
CA ALA A 464 8.96 -20.18 -6.26
C ALA A 464 9.07 -19.15 -5.12
N ALA A 465 10.00 -19.34 -4.18
CA ALA A 465 10.24 -18.40 -3.10
C ALA A 465 10.79 -17.04 -3.59
N LEU A 466 11.65 -17.02 -4.61
CA LEU A 466 12.16 -15.77 -5.18
C LEU A 466 11.05 -14.97 -5.87
N ILE A 467 10.22 -15.68 -6.66
CA ILE A 467 9.13 -15.05 -7.39
C ILE A 467 8.05 -14.57 -6.43
N TYR A 468 7.78 -15.31 -5.36
CA TYR A 468 6.95 -14.83 -4.26
C TYR A 468 7.44 -13.50 -3.70
N ASN A 469 8.74 -13.35 -3.42
CA ASN A 469 9.29 -12.09 -2.89
C ASN A 469 9.16 -10.93 -3.89
N LEU A 470 9.43 -11.20 -5.17
CA LEU A 470 9.23 -10.23 -6.26
C LEU A 470 7.75 -9.80 -6.35
N ALA A 471 6.84 -10.77 -6.39
CA ALA A 471 5.41 -10.56 -6.46
C ALA A 471 4.86 -9.84 -5.22
N ALA A 472 5.36 -10.16 -4.03
CA ALA A 472 4.96 -9.54 -2.78
C ALA A 472 5.35 -8.06 -2.71
N HIS A 473 6.46 -7.66 -3.32
CA HIS A 473 6.85 -6.25 -3.39
C HIS A 473 5.83 -5.45 -4.21
N ASP A 474 5.58 -5.85 -5.45
CA ASP A 474 4.61 -5.18 -6.31
C ASP A 474 3.19 -5.27 -5.72
N HIS A 475 2.81 -6.42 -5.18
CA HIS A 475 1.53 -6.58 -4.47
C HIS A 475 1.38 -5.57 -3.31
N ASN A 476 2.41 -5.39 -2.48
CA ASN A 476 2.36 -4.43 -1.38
C ASN A 476 2.24 -2.99 -1.90
N GLU A 477 2.86 -2.67 -3.04
CA GLU A 477 2.66 -1.39 -3.72
C GLU A 477 1.19 -1.23 -4.17
N ARG A 478 0.60 -2.27 -4.77
CA ARG A 478 -0.82 -2.27 -5.18
C ARG A 478 -1.79 -2.14 -4.00
N VAL A 479 -1.52 -2.82 -2.88
CA VAL A 479 -2.32 -2.69 -1.65
C VAL A 479 -2.25 -1.27 -1.10
N ASP A 480 -1.08 -0.63 -1.18
CA ASP A 480 -0.91 0.79 -0.84
C ASP A 480 -1.47 1.74 -1.94
N GLY A 481 -2.04 1.18 -3.03
CA GLY A 481 -2.61 1.87 -4.17
C GLY A 481 -1.58 2.61 -5.04
N ARG A 482 -0.32 2.16 -5.03
CA ARG A 482 0.78 2.63 -5.88
C ARG A 482 0.95 1.68 -7.06
N MET A 483 1.69 2.14 -8.08
CA MET A 483 2.00 1.32 -9.26
C MET A 483 3.10 0.30 -8.94
N ASP A 484 3.06 -0.82 -9.66
CA ASP A 484 4.11 -1.83 -9.63
C ASP A 484 5.46 -1.18 -9.96
N LYS A 485 6.43 -1.40 -9.09
CA LYS A 485 7.76 -0.80 -9.23
C LYS A 485 8.71 -1.74 -9.95
N LEU A 486 8.63 -3.03 -9.65
CA LEU A 486 9.40 -4.06 -10.33
C LEU A 486 8.71 -4.48 -11.64
N ASP A 487 7.38 -4.39 -11.69
CA ASP A 487 6.55 -4.82 -12.82
C ASP A 487 6.86 -6.27 -13.19
N VAL A 488 6.65 -7.16 -12.21
CA VAL A 488 6.89 -8.60 -12.38
C VAL A 488 6.01 -9.19 -13.48
N SER A 489 4.84 -8.59 -13.73
CA SER A 489 3.91 -8.92 -14.83
C SER A 489 4.39 -8.55 -16.23
N SER A 490 5.60 -7.99 -16.35
CA SER A 490 6.26 -7.79 -17.64
C SER A 490 7.46 -8.72 -17.86
N MET A 491 7.72 -9.67 -16.95
CA MET A 491 8.83 -10.63 -17.05
C MET A 491 8.32 -11.91 -17.72
N GLY A 492 8.11 -11.85 -19.03
CA GLY A 492 7.37 -12.87 -19.78
C GLY A 492 7.90 -14.30 -19.62
N ASP A 493 9.22 -14.50 -19.59
CA ASP A 493 9.80 -15.84 -19.41
C ASP A 493 9.56 -16.36 -17.98
N LEU A 494 9.44 -15.47 -17.00
CA LEU A 494 9.20 -15.81 -15.60
C LEU A 494 7.75 -16.19 -15.35
N GLU A 495 6.82 -15.44 -15.93
CA GLU A 495 5.38 -15.69 -15.84
C GLU A 495 4.99 -17.02 -16.47
N ALA A 496 5.47 -17.28 -17.69
CA ALA A 496 5.20 -18.51 -18.40
C ALA A 496 5.75 -19.72 -17.62
N ALA A 497 6.98 -19.61 -17.11
CA ALA A 497 7.58 -20.65 -16.29
C ALA A 497 6.81 -20.86 -14.98
N LEU A 498 6.29 -19.81 -14.35
CA LEU A 498 5.53 -19.89 -13.10
C LEU A 498 4.20 -20.63 -13.32
N VAL A 499 3.46 -20.26 -14.36
CA VAL A 499 2.20 -20.93 -14.71
C VAL A 499 2.44 -22.40 -15.02
N GLN A 500 3.47 -22.71 -15.81
CA GLN A 500 3.84 -24.08 -16.13
C GLN A 500 4.25 -24.88 -14.88
N ALA A 501 5.04 -24.27 -13.98
CA ALA A 501 5.45 -24.92 -12.74
C ALA A 501 4.25 -25.21 -11.81
N VAL A 502 3.23 -24.33 -11.77
CA VAL A 502 1.97 -24.61 -11.07
C VAL A 502 1.28 -25.83 -11.68
N ILE A 503 1.22 -25.92 -13.01
CA ILE A 503 0.58 -27.04 -13.70
C ILE A 503 1.29 -28.36 -13.37
N ASP A 504 2.62 -28.36 -13.44
CA ASP A 504 3.46 -29.57 -13.35
C ASP A 504 3.78 -30.03 -11.92
N GLU A 505 3.54 -29.21 -10.89
CA GLU A 505 3.89 -29.57 -9.51
C GLU A 505 2.94 -30.62 -8.93
N GLU A 506 3.42 -31.86 -8.81
CA GLU A 506 2.65 -33.00 -8.26
C GLU A 506 3.29 -33.61 -7.01
N GLU A 507 4.47 -33.15 -6.60
CA GLU A 507 5.28 -33.83 -5.58
C GLU A 507 5.20 -33.12 -4.22
N SER A 508 5.23 -31.78 -4.23
CA SER A 508 5.54 -30.98 -3.04
C SER A 508 4.45 -30.00 -2.70
N VAL A 509 3.82 -30.18 -1.52
CA VAL A 509 2.77 -29.28 -1.02
C VAL A 509 3.35 -27.89 -0.77
N GLU A 510 4.54 -27.82 -0.20
CA GLU A 510 5.22 -26.56 0.13
C GLU A 510 5.62 -25.80 -1.13
N THR A 511 6.10 -26.50 -2.17
CA THR A 511 6.43 -25.87 -3.46
C THR A 511 5.17 -25.39 -4.16
N LEU A 512 4.12 -26.22 -4.20
CA LEU A 512 2.84 -25.84 -4.78
C LEU A 512 2.25 -24.62 -4.08
N HIS A 513 2.29 -24.58 -2.75
CA HIS A 513 1.83 -23.42 -1.97
C HIS A 513 2.57 -22.14 -2.37
N ALA A 514 3.91 -22.17 -2.42
CA ALA A 514 4.70 -21.01 -2.80
C ALA A 514 4.42 -20.54 -4.25
N LEU A 515 4.23 -21.48 -5.18
CA LEU A 515 3.88 -21.18 -6.58
C LEU A 515 2.50 -20.53 -6.70
N LEU A 516 1.49 -21.11 -6.03
CA LEU A 516 0.11 -20.59 -6.02
C LEU A 516 0.04 -19.21 -5.37
N LEU A 517 0.78 -19.00 -4.28
CA LEU A 517 0.83 -17.73 -3.59
C LEU A 517 1.52 -16.67 -4.44
N ALA A 518 2.66 -16.99 -5.05
CA ALA A 518 3.34 -16.07 -5.97
C ALA A 518 2.43 -15.66 -7.14
N LEU A 519 1.77 -16.64 -7.77
CA LEU A 519 0.86 -16.39 -8.88
C LEU A 519 -0.36 -15.56 -8.44
N GLY A 520 -0.96 -15.93 -7.31
CA GLY A 520 -2.07 -15.19 -6.71
C GLY A 520 -1.70 -13.75 -6.39
N LEU A 521 -0.49 -13.50 -5.86
CA LEU A 521 -0.02 -12.14 -5.57
C LEU A 521 0.16 -11.32 -6.84
N ILE A 522 0.75 -11.88 -7.91
CA ILE A 522 0.90 -11.20 -9.22
C ILE A 522 -0.48 -10.79 -9.77
N LEU A 523 -1.44 -11.72 -9.74
CA LEU A 523 -2.77 -11.50 -10.28
C LEU A 523 -3.64 -10.59 -9.40
N TYR A 524 -3.48 -10.65 -8.07
CA TYR A 524 -4.31 -9.89 -7.15
C TYR A 524 -4.03 -8.39 -7.23
N GLY A 525 -5.01 -7.66 -7.75
CA GLY A 525 -4.91 -6.22 -7.96
C GLY A 525 -4.07 -5.82 -9.16
N GLY A 526 -3.47 -6.79 -9.86
CA GLY A 526 -2.62 -6.57 -11.03
C GLY A 526 -3.42 -6.26 -12.30
N PRO A 527 -2.77 -5.77 -13.37
CA PRO A 527 -3.43 -5.41 -14.63
C PRO A 527 -4.09 -6.63 -15.30
N THR A 528 -5.38 -6.50 -15.63
CA THR A 528 -6.19 -7.55 -16.31
C THR A 528 -5.81 -7.77 -17.77
N ASP A 529 -5.13 -6.81 -18.39
CA ASP A 529 -4.59 -6.86 -19.75
C ASP A 529 -3.14 -7.35 -19.80
N SER A 530 -2.60 -7.86 -18.69
CA SER A 530 -1.25 -8.44 -18.64
C SER A 530 -1.17 -9.79 -19.37
N SER A 531 0.01 -10.07 -19.92
CA SER A 531 0.35 -11.39 -20.48
C SER A 531 0.15 -12.51 -19.46
N THR A 532 0.44 -12.25 -18.18
CA THR A 532 0.23 -13.21 -17.09
C THR A 532 -1.24 -13.58 -16.97
N TRP A 533 -2.14 -12.59 -17.06
CA TRP A 533 -3.58 -12.82 -16.95
C TRP A 533 -4.08 -13.69 -18.11
N GLU A 534 -3.66 -13.40 -19.34
CA GLU A 534 -3.99 -14.20 -20.52
C GLU A 534 -3.50 -15.65 -20.40
N LEU A 535 -2.25 -15.84 -19.93
CA LEU A 535 -1.69 -17.17 -19.66
C LEU A 535 -2.50 -17.93 -18.61
N CYS A 536 -2.94 -17.26 -17.54
CA CYS A 536 -3.71 -17.91 -16.47
C CYS A 536 -5.16 -18.21 -16.86
N MET A 537 -5.70 -17.48 -17.84
CA MET A 537 -7.01 -17.74 -18.42
C MET A 537 -7.01 -18.95 -19.36
N ALA A 538 -5.84 -19.47 -19.73
CA ALA A 538 -5.73 -20.70 -20.51
C ALA A 538 -6.39 -21.90 -19.80
N THR A 539 -7.02 -22.76 -20.60
CA THR A 539 -7.83 -23.88 -20.12
C THR A 539 -7.04 -24.84 -19.24
N GLU A 540 -5.76 -25.07 -19.56
CA GLU A 540 -4.90 -26.04 -18.86
C GLU A 540 -4.67 -25.69 -17.38
N LEU A 541 -4.42 -24.41 -17.04
CA LEU A 541 -4.21 -24.03 -15.64
C LEU A 541 -5.47 -24.29 -14.81
N ARG A 542 -6.63 -23.87 -15.31
CA ARG A 542 -7.92 -24.05 -14.61
C ARG A 542 -8.28 -25.51 -14.42
N GLU A 543 -7.98 -26.36 -15.39
CA GLU A 543 -8.18 -27.80 -15.26
C GLU A 543 -7.20 -28.43 -14.26
N SER A 544 -5.94 -27.97 -14.27
CA SER A 544 -4.92 -28.43 -13.33
C SER A 544 -5.26 -28.08 -11.88
N LEU A 545 -5.69 -26.84 -11.58
CA LEU A 545 -6.13 -26.44 -10.23
C LEU A 545 -7.25 -27.35 -9.69
N LYS A 546 -8.26 -27.62 -10.53
CA LYS A 546 -9.38 -28.52 -10.20
C LYS A 546 -8.93 -29.96 -9.99
N ALA A 547 -7.98 -30.44 -10.79
CA ALA A 547 -7.42 -31.77 -10.66
C ALA A 547 -6.64 -31.91 -9.35
N LYS A 548 -5.77 -30.94 -9.02
CA LYS A 548 -4.96 -30.93 -7.80
C LYS A 548 -5.81 -30.90 -6.54
N ARG A 549 -6.94 -30.19 -6.53
CA ARG A 549 -7.89 -30.20 -5.39
C ARG A 549 -8.44 -31.59 -5.07
N LYS A 550 -8.52 -32.48 -6.06
CA LYS A 550 -8.97 -33.89 -5.90
C LYS A 550 -7.83 -34.83 -5.45
N MET A 551 -6.58 -34.39 -5.54
CA MET A 551 -5.44 -35.18 -5.08
C MET A 551 -5.38 -35.17 -3.55
N ALA A 552 -5.22 -36.34 -2.93
CA ALA A 552 -5.17 -36.45 -1.46
C ALA A 552 -4.07 -35.58 -0.85
N ALA A 553 -2.91 -35.46 -1.53
CA ALA A 553 -1.76 -34.67 -1.11
C ALA A 553 -2.05 -33.16 -1.03
N PHE A 554 -2.89 -32.61 -1.91
CA PHE A 554 -3.14 -31.17 -2.02
C PHE A 554 -4.55 -30.74 -1.59
N SER A 555 -5.42 -31.68 -1.23
CA SER A 555 -6.81 -31.44 -0.84
C SER A 555 -7.03 -30.42 0.29
N LYS A 556 -5.97 -30.11 1.07
CA LYS A 556 -6.00 -29.14 2.17
C LYS A 556 -5.38 -27.78 1.83
N GLU A 557 -4.88 -27.58 0.62
CA GLU A 557 -4.25 -26.32 0.22
C GLU A 557 -5.32 -25.25 -0.05
N PRO A 558 -5.46 -24.21 0.80
CA PRO A 558 -6.51 -23.20 0.65
C PRO A 558 -6.35 -22.34 -0.60
N LEU A 559 -5.12 -22.14 -1.08
CA LEU A 559 -4.86 -21.26 -2.23
C LEU A 559 -5.43 -21.79 -3.55
N LEU A 560 -5.70 -23.11 -3.66
CA LEU A 560 -6.34 -23.68 -4.83
C LEU A 560 -7.74 -23.09 -5.05
N GLU A 561 -8.51 -22.90 -3.98
CA GLU A 561 -9.86 -22.33 -4.04
C GLU A 561 -9.84 -20.81 -4.22
N GLU A 562 -8.95 -20.11 -3.51
CA GLU A 562 -8.78 -18.66 -3.63
C GLU A 562 -8.35 -18.27 -5.06
N LEU A 563 -7.44 -19.03 -5.69
CA LEU A 563 -6.97 -18.75 -7.05
C LEU A 563 -8.02 -19.10 -8.10
N GLU A 564 -8.78 -20.19 -7.93
CA GLU A 564 -9.93 -20.49 -8.79
C GLU A 564 -10.98 -19.36 -8.75
N GLU A 565 -11.28 -18.85 -7.55
CA GLU A 565 -12.22 -17.73 -7.39
C GLU A 565 -11.69 -16.44 -8.03
N LEU A 566 -10.40 -16.16 -7.87
CA LEU A 566 -9.72 -15.02 -8.47
C LEU A 566 -9.83 -15.06 -10.01
N LEU A 567 -9.53 -16.22 -10.61
CA LEU A 567 -9.58 -16.42 -12.06
C LEU A 567 -11.02 -16.47 -12.60
N ALA A 568 -11.98 -16.96 -11.82
CA ALA A 568 -13.39 -17.05 -12.24
C ALA A 568 -14.06 -15.67 -12.28
N LYS A 569 -13.77 -14.80 -11.30
CA LYS A 569 -14.42 -13.49 -11.16
C LYS A 569 -13.61 -12.33 -11.73
N GLY A 570 -12.34 -12.54 -12.05
CA GLY A 570 -11.45 -11.51 -12.60
C GLY A 570 -11.55 -11.28 -14.09
N GLY A 571 -12.12 -12.21 -14.85
CA GLY A 571 -12.35 -12.03 -16.29
C GLY A 571 -13.61 -11.24 -16.63
N SER A 572 -14.33 -10.76 -15.61
CA SER A 572 -15.60 -10.06 -15.73
C SER A 572 -15.50 -8.70 -15.08
N SER A 573 -14.78 -7.79 -15.73
CA SER A 573 -14.82 -6.34 -15.46
C SER A 573 -14.89 -5.58 -16.77
#